data_AF-A0A259FC74-F1
#
_entry.id   AF-A0A259FC74-F1
#
_cell.length_a   1.000
_cell.length_b   1.000
_cell.length_c   1.000
_cell.angle_alpha   90.00
_cell.angle_beta   90.00
_cell.angle_gamma   90.00
#
_symmetry.space_group_name_H-M   'P 1'
#
loop_
_entity.id
_entity.type
_entity.pdbx_description
1 polymer ?
#
loop_
_entity_poly.entity_id
_entity_poly.type
_entity_poly.pdbx_seq_one_letter_code
_entity_poly.pdbx_strand_id
1 'polypeptide(L)'
;ALLNGKQVVGFEIVRSRGAGEVEVADGVRDALAKLKAEQPDILVTEAFNFVDPVQENFDGSMALLFEGALLAVLVVWLFLRDWRATLVAATALPLSMIPAFAVMHLMGFTLNVVTLLSLSLVVGVLVDDAIVEIENIMRHLRMGKTPYQAAMEAADEIGMAVIATTFTLIAVFLPTAFMSGVPGKFFVQFGWTAAIAVFFSLVVARMLTPMMAAYILKPPKPGHDEPFWLGAYLGWAAWCLRHRVITLLAAAGFFLGSFALVPLLPTGFIPPDDLSQTQVYLSLPPGSTYAETLAAAEQARLLVQKNPHVKLVYTAVGGGAAGTDPFVTPGAAEVRKATLTLNLTPRAQRGGITKQDVERELRDALAALPGVRVNVGFGGSSE
;
A
#
# COMPACT_ATOMS: atom_id res chain seq x y z
N ALA A 1 -13.64 -28.85 15.92
CA ALA A 1 -12.42 -28.03 16.06
C ALA A 1 -12.14 -27.82 17.55
N LEU A 2 -10.98 -27.29 17.92
CA LEU A 2 -10.67 -26.90 19.30
C LEU A 2 -10.35 -25.40 19.35
N LEU A 3 -10.81 -24.71 20.39
CA LEU A 3 -10.39 -23.34 20.71
C LEU A 3 -9.78 -23.37 22.11
N ASN A 4 -8.48 -23.09 22.22
CA ASN A 4 -7.71 -23.19 23.47
C ASN A 4 -7.91 -24.55 24.19
N GLY A 5 -8.01 -25.64 23.42
CA GLY A 5 -8.20 -27.00 23.94
C GLY A 5 -9.64 -27.39 24.27
N LYS A 6 -10.62 -26.46 24.15
CA LYS A 6 -12.04 -26.76 24.33
C LYS A 6 -12.68 -27.11 22.99
N GLN A 7 -13.56 -28.11 22.97
CA GLN A 7 -14.32 -28.46 21.77
C GLN A 7 -15.24 -27.31 21.36
N VAL A 8 -15.14 -26.91 20.10
CA VAL A 8 -15.97 -25.86 19.50
C VAL A 8 -16.43 -26.28 18.11
N VAL A 9 -17.58 -25.73 17.72
CA VAL A 9 -18.05 -25.71 16.34
C VAL A 9 -17.54 -24.42 15.71
N GLY A 10 -16.67 -24.56 14.70
CA GLY A 10 -16.13 -23.43 13.95
C GLY A 10 -17.02 -23.13 12.75
N PHE A 11 -17.34 -21.85 12.55
CA PHE A 11 -17.96 -21.36 11.33
C PHE A 11 -16.94 -20.47 10.62
N GLU A 12 -16.79 -20.69 9.32
CA GLU A 12 -15.98 -19.84 8.46
C GLU A 12 -16.92 -19.07 7.55
N ILE A 13 -16.76 -17.75 7.53
CA ILE A 13 -17.59 -16.86 6.74
C ILE A 13 -16.70 -16.24 5.68
N VAL A 14 -17.02 -16.55 4.43
CA VAL A 14 -16.35 -15.99 3.27
C VAL A 14 -17.30 -15.02 2.57
N ARG A 15 -16.76 -13.90 2.10
CA ARG A 15 -17.55 -12.95 1.33
C ARG A 15 -17.97 -13.52 -0.01
N SER A 16 -19.14 -13.10 -0.48
CA SER A 16 -19.57 -13.31 -1.86
C SER A 16 -18.73 -12.49 -2.84
N ARG A 17 -18.68 -12.92 -4.11
CA ARG A 17 -18.03 -12.14 -5.17
C ARG A 17 -18.70 -10.76 -5.30
N GLY A 18 -17.90 -9.70 -5.27
CA GLY A 18 -18.38 -8.31 -5.39
C GLY A 18 -18.80 -7.63 -4.09
N ALA A 19 -18.95 -8.38 -2.98
CA ALA A 19 -19.25 -7.79 -1.68
C ALA A 19 -17.98 -7.24 -1.01
N GLY A 20 -18.09 -6.14 -0.26
CA GLY A 20 -17.01 -5.57 0.52
C GLY A 20 -16.67 -6.43 1.75
N GLU A 21 -15.39 -6.54 2.09
CA GLU A 21 -14.94 -7.34 3.25
C GLU A 21 -15.40 -6.72 4.57
N VAL A 22 -15.32 -5.40 4.68
CA VAL A 22 -15.75 -4.62 5.86
C VAL A 22 -17.26 -4.70 6.04
N GLU A 23 -18.03 -4.48 4.96
CA GLU A 23 -19.50 -4.55 4.99
C GLU A 23 -20.01 -5.94 5.42
N VAL A 24 -19.38 -7.01 4.91
CA VAL A 24 -19.73 -8.38 5.32
C VAL A 24 -19.36 -8.62 6.78
N ALA A 25 -18.21 -8.14 7.25
CA ALA A 25 -17.82 -8.28 8.66
C ALA A 25 -18.78 -7.58 9.61
N ASP A 26 -19.19 -6.35 9.28
CA ASP A 26 -20.15 -5.59 10.09
C ASP A 26 -21.52 -6.27 10.10
N GLY A 27 -22.00 -6.74 8.95
CA GLY A 27 -23.24 -7.52 8.86
C GLY A 27 -23.20 -8.83 9.67
N VAL A 28 -22.05 -9.50 9.71
CA VAL A 28 -21.83 -10.69 10.55
C VAL A 28 -21.85 -10.31 12.03
N ARG A 29 -21.16 -9.24 12.44
CA ARG A 29 -21.14 -8.75 13.82
C ARG A 29 -22.56 -8.42 14.30
N ASP A 30 -23.35 -7.75 13.47
CA ASP A 30 -24.76 -7.43 13.75
C ASP A 30 -25.64 -8.68 13.87
N ALA A 31 -25.47 -9.66 12.97
CA ALA A 31 -26.20 -10.92 13.03
C ALA A 31 -25.86 -11.73 14.29
N LEU A 32 -24.57 -11.76 14.67
CA LEU A 32 -24.11 -12.41 15.89
C LEU A 32 -24.62 -11.70 17.16
N ALA A 33 -24.71 -10.37 17.13
CA ALA A 33 -25.29 -9.61 18.23
C ALA A 33 -26.77 -9.93 18.43
N LYS A 34 -27.56 -10.05 17.36
CA LYS A 34 -28.96 -10.49 17.39
C LYS A 34 -29.08 -11.91 17.93
N LEU A 35 -28.26 -12.84 17.43
CA LEU A 35 -28.25 -14.23 17.89
C LEU A 35 -27.94 -14.32 19.40
N LYS A 36 -26.97 -13.54 19.88
CA LYS A 36 -26.63 -13.47 21.31
C LYS A 36 -27.77 -12.93 22.18
N ALA A 37 -28.58 -12.02 21.64
CA ALA A 37 -29.76 -11.51 22.34
C ALA A 37 -30.90 -12.54 22.41
N GLU A 38 -31.07 -13.35 21.36
CA GLU A 38 -32.09 -14.40 21.31
C GLU A 38 -31.69 -15.67 22.09
N GLN A 39 -30.40 -16.00 22.12
CA GLN A 39 -29.84 -17.18 22.77
C GLN A 39 -28.62 -16.83 23.63
N PRO A 40 -28.82 -16.32 24.85
CA PRO A 40 -27.72 -15.94 25.75
C PRO A 40 -26.86 -17.13 26.22
N ASP A 41 -27.35 -18.36 26.07
CA ASP A 41 -26.63 -19.58 26.44
C ASP A 41 -25.47 -19.94 25.49
N ILE A 42 -25.42 -19.33 24.30
CA ILE A 42 -24.39 -19.59 23.29
C ILE A 42 -23.27 -18.54 23.39
N LEU A 43 -22.06 -19.00 23.71
CA LEU A 43 -20.86 -18.17 23.65
C LEU A 43 -20.22 -18.28 22.26
N VAL A 44 -20.37 -17.22 21.45
CA VAL A 44 -19.63 -17.07 20.19
C VAL A 44 -18.35 -16.28 20.44
N THR A 45 -17.22 -16.83 20.01
CA THR A 45 -15.91 -16.16 20.08
C THR A 45 -15.31 -16.10 18.69
N GLU A 46 -14.87 -14.91 18.29
CA GLU A 46 -14.15 -14.72 17.04
C GLU A 46 -12.74 -15.30 17.18
N ALA A 47 -12.45 -16.35 16.41
CA ALA A 47 -11.14 -17.01 16.46
C ALA A 47 -10.07 -16.20 15.74
N PHE A 48 -10.39 -15.73 14.53
CA PHE A 48 -9.56 -14.90 13.66
C PHE A 48 -10.42 -14.18 12.62
N ASN A 49 -9.88 -13.12 12.03
CA ASN A 49 -10.44 -12.47 10.85
C ASN A 49 -9.31 -11.96 9.94
N PHE A 50 -9.63 -11.77 8.66
CA PHE A 50 -8.74 -11.11 7.70
C PHE A 50 -9.17 -9.67 7.40
N VAL A 51 -10.21 -9.17 8.08
CA VAL A 51 -10.85 -7.89 7.77
C VAL A 51 -10.22 -6.74 8.55
N ASP A 52 -9.87 -6.95 9.82
CA ASP A 52 -9.22 -5.93 10.65
C ASP A 52 -7.87 -5.49 10.03
N PRO A 53 -6.99 -6.39 9.55
CA PRO A 53 -5.78 -5.98 8.81
C PRO A 53 -6.07 -5.15 7.55
N VAL A 54 -7.16 -5.46 6.84
CA VAL A 54 -7.54 -4.72 5.64
C VAL A 54 -8.02 -3.32 6.02
N GLN A 55 -8.79 -3.19 7.10
CA GLN A 55 -9.23 -1.91 7.65
C GLN A 55 -8.05 -1.08 8.15
N GLU A 56 -7.14 -1.67 8.93
CA GLU A 56 -5.92 -0.99 9.41
C GLU A 56 -5.05 -0.48 8.24
N ASN A 57 -4.89 -1.29 7.18
CA ASN A 57 -4.16 -0.88 5.98
C ASN A 57 -4.89 0.24 5.21
N PHE A 58 -6.22 0.20 5.15
CA PHE A 58 -7.01 1.26 4.53
C PHE A 58 -6.85 2.58 5.31
N ASP A 59 -7.02 2.55 6.63
CA ASP A 59 -6.91 3.71 7.51
C ASP A 59 -5.48 4.29 7.47
N GLY A 60 -4.47 3.43 7.52
CA GLY A 60 -3.07 3.82 7.39
C GLY A 60 -2.76 4.44 6.02
N SER A 61 -3.29 3.87 4.93
CA SER A 61 -3.11 4.41 3.59
C SER A 61 -3.82 5.76 3.41
N MET A 62 -5.02 5.93 4.00
CA MET A 62 -5.73 7.21 4.01
C MET A 62 -4.95 8.26 4.79
N ALA A 63 -4.43 7.92 5.97
CA ALA A 63 -3.59 8.82 6.76
C ALA A 63 -2.36 9.29 5.95
N LEU A 64 -1.65 8.36 5.30
CA LEU A 64 -0.51 8.70 4.43
C LEU A 64 -0.89 9.57 3.24
N LEU A 65 -2.07 9.36 2.64
CA LEU A 65 -2.58 10.20 1.55
C LEU A 65 -2.87 11.63 2.05
N PHE A 66 -3.51 11.78 3.22
CA PHE A 66 -3.79 13.09 3.80
C PHE A 66 -2.50 13.80 4.24
N GLU A 67 -1.58 13.09 4.88
CA GLU A 67 -0.27 13.60 5.27
C GLU A 67 0.54 14.02 4.05
N GLY A 68 0.58 13.18 3.00
CA GLY A 68 1.25 13.48 1.74
C GLY A 68 0.67 14.70 1.05
N ALA A 69 -0.66 14.81 0.98
CA ALA A 69 -1.35 15.97 0.42
C ALA A 69 -1.06 17.24 1.24
N LEU A 70 -1.10 17.16 2.57
CA LEU A 70 -0.78 18.28 3.46
C LEU A 70 0.68 18.73 3.28
N LEU A 71 1.62 17.80 3.26
CA LEU A 71 3.04 18.08 3.03
C LEU A 71 3.26 18.72 1.66
N ALA A 72 2.60 18.23 0.62
CA ALA A 72 2.69 18.83 -0.71
C ALA A 72 2.21 20.29 -0.69
N VAL A 73 1.06 20.57 -0.06
CA VAL A 73 0.53 21.93 0.10
C VAL A 73 1.49 22.83 0.91
N LEU A 74 2.09 22.30 1.99
CA LEU A 74 3.07 23.04 2.81
C LEU A 74 4.34 23.37 2.01
N VAL A 75 4.85 22.42 1.22
CA VAL A 75 6.01 22.63 0.36
C VAL A 75 5.69 23.68 -0.70
N VAL A 76 4.54 23.58 -1.36
CA VAL A 76 4.06 24.60 -2.33
C VAL A 76 4.01 25.99 -1.67
N TRP A 77 3.44 26.08 -0.48
CA TRP A 77 3.35 27.34 0.26
C TRP A 77 4.72 27.93 0.57
N LEU A 78 5.68 27.09 0.98
CA LEU A 78 7.05 27.50 1.26
C LEU A 78 7.76 28.04 0.02
N PHE A 79 7.57 27.39 -1.14
CA PHE A 79 8.17 27.80 -2.41
C PHE A 79 7.53 29.07 -2.98
N LEU A 80 6.20 29.12 -3.06
CA LEU A 80 5.48 30.22 -3.70
C LEU A 80 5.36 31.45 -2.78
N ARG A 81 5.39 31.26 -1.45
CA ARG A 81 5.22 32.29 -0.41
C ARG A 81 3.97 33.15 -0.58
N ASP A 82 2.99 32.65 -1.34
CA ASP A 82 1.73 33.31 -1.65
C ASP A 82 0.58 32.32 -1.39
N TRP A 83 -0.32 32.70 -0.49
CA TRP A 83 -1.42 31.84 -0.06
C TRP A 83 -2.46 31.60 -1.18
N ARG A 84 -2.61 32.53 -2.13
CA ARG A 84 -3.54 32.40 -3.26
C ARG A 84 -3.01 31.40 -4.26
N ALA A 85 -1.72 31.50 -4.57
CA ALA A 85 -1.03 30.55 -5.43
C ALA A 85 -1.05 29.14 -4.81
N THR A 86 -0.82 29.06 -3.50
CA THR A 86 -0.96 27.82 -2.73
C THR A 86 -2.38 27.25 -2.80
N LEU A 87 -3.42 28.09 -2.67
CA LEU A 87 -4.81 27.65 -2.76
C LEU A 87 -5.12 27.03 -4.13
N VAL A 88 -4.67 27.66 -5.23
CA VAL A 88 -4.89 27.13 -6.58
C VAL A 88 -4.21 25.76 -6.73
N ALA A 89 -2.96 25.61 -6.29
CA ALA A 89 -2.26 24.33 -6.31
C ALA A 89 -2.96 23.27 -5.43
N ALA A 90 -3.37 23.64 -4.21
CA ALA A 90 -4.04 22.74 -3.28
C ALA A 90 -5.38 22.24 -3.83
N THR A 91 -6.12 23.07 -4.57
CA THR A 91 -7.37 22.66 -5.21
C THR A 91 -7.15 21.72 -6.40
N ALA A 92 -5.98 21.72 -7.03
CA ALA A 92 -5.68 20.85 -8.17
C ALA A 92 -5.65 19.36 -7.76
N LEU A 93 -5.20 19.06 -6.53
CA LEU A 93 -5.18 17.71 -5.96
C LEU A 93 -6.55 17.02 -5.97
N PRO A 94 -7.58 17.52 -5.25
CA PRO A 94 -8.89 16.89 -5.23
C PRO A 94 -9.56 16.90 -6.60
N LEU A 95 -9.37 17.97 -7.39
CA LEU A 95 -9.94 18.08 -8.73
C LEU A 95 -9.36 17.03 -9.70
N SER A 96 -8.14 16.55 -9.45
CA SER A 96 -7.52 15.48 -10.25
C SER A 96 -7.89 14.08 -9.73
N MET A 97 -7.99 13.91 -8.41
CA MET A 97 -8.28 12.61 -7.79
C MET A 97 -9.75 12.16 -7.92
N ILE A 98 -10.71 13.07 -7.73
CA ILE A 98 -12.15 12.75 -7.81
C ILE A 98 -12.52 12.11 -9.17
N PRO A 99 -12.17 12.68 -10.33
CA PRO A 99 -12.48 12.05 -11.60
C PRO A 99 -11.68 10.75 -11.82
N ALA A 100 -10.49 10.60 -11.24
CA ALA A 100 -9.76 9.33 -11.26
C ALA A 100 -10.54 8.22 -10.55
N PHE A 101 -11.09 8.48 -9.36
CA PHE A 101 -11.97 7.54 -8.67
C PHE A 101 -13.24 7.23 -9.48
N ALA A 102 -13.82 8.22 -10.15
CA ALA A 102 -14.98 8.00 -11.01
C ALA A 102 -14.67 7.02 -12.16
N VAL A 103 -13.54 7.19 -12.85
CA VAL A 103 -13.13 6.27 -13.91
C VAL A 103 -12.76 4.89 -13.37
N MET A 104 -12.07 4.81 -12.22
CA MET A 104 -11.80 3.53 -11.56
C MET A 104 -13.10 2.77 -11.25
N HIS A 105 -14.13 3.47 -10.76
CA HIS A 105 -15.44 2.89 -10.52
C HIS A 105 -16.10 2.40 -11.81
N LEU A 106 -16.03 3.18 -12.90
CA LEU A 106 -16.54 2.78 -14.22
C LEU A 106 -15.82 1.56 -14.80
N MET A 107 -14.54 1.38 -14.49
CA MET A 107 -13.74 0.22 -14.88
C MET A 107 -13.98 -1.01 -13.97
N GLY A 108 -14.80 -0.88 -12.94
CA GLY A 108 -15.07 -1.94 -11.96
C GLY A 108 -13.88 -2.24 -11.05
N PHE A 109 -12.95 -1.29 -10.89
CA PHE A 109 -11.85 -1.44 -9.93
C PHE A 109 -12.33 -1.19 -8.51
N THR A 110 -11.72 -1.90 -7.57
CA THR A 110 -12.01 -1.77 -6.14
C THR A 110 -10.93 -0.95 -5.46
N LEU A 111 -11.28 -0.32 -4.34
CA LEU A 111 -10.27 0.24 -3.44
C LEU A 111 -9.63 -0.90 -2.66
N ASN A 112 -8.32 -1.07 -2.85
CA ASN A 112 -7.48 -2.04 -2.17
C ASN A 112 -6.06 -1.48 -2.00
N VAL A 113 -5.23 -2.22 -1.26
CA VAL A 113 -3.85 -1.85 -0.94
C VAL A 113 -3.04 -1.41 -2.16
N VAL A 114 -3.19 -2.10 -3.30
CA VAL A 114 -2.42 -1.78 -4.51
C VAL A 114 -2.89 -0.48 -5.18
N THR A 115 -4.21 -0.27 -5.28
CA THR A 115 -4.76 0.98 -5.81
C THR A 115 -4.43 2.17 -4.91
N LEU A 116 -4.42 1.99 -3.59
CA LEU A 116 -4.07 3.03 -2.64
C LEU A 116 -2.58 3.38 -2.70
N LEU A 117 -1.72 2.38 -2.87
CA LEU A 117 -0.29 2.58 -3.10
C LEU A 117 -0.03 3.34 -4.41
N SER A 118 -0.75 3.00 -5.47
CA SER A 118 -0.71 3.75 -6.75
C SER A 118 -1.09 5.21 -6.56
N LEU A 119 -2.20 5.48 -5.86
CA LEU A 119 -2.64 6.85 -5.59
C LEU A 119 -1.64 7.61 -4.71
N SER A 120 -1.07 6.96 -3.69
CA SER A 120 -0.07 7.57 -2.81
C SER A 120 1.18 8.00 -3.58
N LEU A 121 1.65 7.16 -4.52
CA LEU A 121 2.74 7.50 -5.42
C LEU A 121 2.38 8.69 -6.33
N VAL A 122 1.18 8.67 -6.90
CA VAL A 122 0.76 9.67 -7.88
C VAL A 122 0.45 11.02 -7.23
N VAL A 123 0.01 11.08 -5.96
CA VAL A 123 -0.24 12.35 -5.26
C VAL A 123 0.95 13.32 -5.37
N GLY A 124 2.20 12.86 -5.26
CA GLY A 124 3.36 13.72 -5.45
C GLY A 124 3.44 14.32 -6.87
N VAL A 125 3.26 13.46 -7.87
CA VAL A 125 3.25 13.85 -9.30
C VAL A 125 2.09 14.80 -9.63
N LEU A 126 0.91 14.62 -9.03
CA LEU A 126 -0.27 15.45 -9.30
C LEU A 126 -0.02 16.93 -8.98
N VAL A 127 0.79 17.20 -7.96
CA VAL A 127 1.07 18.59 -7.56
C VAL A 127 2.12 19.22 -8.46
N ASP A 128 3.04 18.44 -9.01
CA ASP A 128 4.14 18.94 -9.86
C ASP A 128 3.60 19.72 -11.08
N ASP A 129 2.62 19.17 -11.81
CA ASP A 129 2.05 19.84 -12.99
C ASP A 129 1.42 21.19 -12.63
N ALA A 130 0.68 21.24 -11.51
CA ALA A 130 0.05 22.47 -11.03
C ALA A 130 1.09 23.49 -10.53
N ILE A 131 2.15 23.04 -9.85
CA ILE A 131 3.24 23.91 -9.38
C ILE A 131 3.95 24.55 -10.56
N VAL A 132 4.35 23.76 -11.55
CA VAL A 132 5.10 24.25 -12.71
C VAL A 132 4.29 25.30 -13.47
N GLU A 133 2.98 25.05 -13.65
CA GLU A 133 2.07 26.02 -14.26
C GLU A 133 1.96 27.31 -13.43
N ILE A 134 1.73 27.21 -12.13
CA ILE A 134 1.58 28.38 -11.25
C ILE A 134 2.88 29.19 -11.15
N GLU A 135 4.04 28.55 -11.04
CA GLU A 135 5.32 29.26 -10.99
C GLU A 135 5.58 30.00 -12.30
N ASN A 136 5.24 29.41 -13.46
CA ASN A 136 5.38 30.10 -14.74
C ASN A 136 4.42 31.30 -14.85
N ILE A 137 3.17 31.17 -14.38
CA ILE A 137 2.22 32.29 -14.31
C ILE A 137 2.76 33.40 -13.38
N MET A 138 3.30 33.02 -12.22
CA MET A 138 3.92 33.96 -11.28
C MET A 138 5.13 34.67 -11.90
N ARG A 139 5.94 33.97 -12.70
CA ARG A 139 7.02 34.58 -13.50
C ARG A 139 6.48 35.65 -14.45
N HIS A 140 5.38 35.38 -15.15
CA HIS A 140 4.74 36.34 -16.06
C HIS A 140 4.12 37.54 -15.33
N LEU A 141 3.53 37.32 -14.15
CA LEU A 141 3.05 38.39 -13.28
C LEU A 141 4.19 39.29 -12.78
N ARG A 142 5.35 38.71 -12.44
CA ARG A 142 6.56 39.48 -12.05
C ARG A 142 7.09 40.36 -13.21
N MET A 143 6.84 39.98 -14.46
CA MET A 143 7.15 40.79 -15.64
C MET A 143 6.15 41.95 -15.87
N GLY A 144 5.16 42.14 -14.99
CA GLY A 144 4.20 43.25 -15.05
C GLY A 144 2.96 42.98 -15.90
N LYS A 145 2.74 41.74 -16.36
CA LYS A 145 1.56 41.35 -17.14
C LYS A 145 0.31 41.29 -16.26
N THR A 146 -0.87 41.50 -16.84
CA THR A 146 -2.14 41.29 -16.12
C THR A 146 -2.36 39.81 -15.82
N PRO A 147 -3.07 39.43 -14.73
CA PRO A 147 -3.29 38.01 -14.40
C PRO A 147 -3.85 37.15 -15.53
N TYR A 148 -4.79 37.70 -16.31
CA TYR A 148 -5.36 37.01 -17.45
C TYR A 148 -4.34 36.77 -18.58
N GLN A 149 -3.57 37.81 -18.95
CA GLN A 149 -2.51 37.68 -19.96
C GLN A 149 -1.38 36.77 -19.48
N ALA A 150 -0.99 36.89 -18.22
CA ALA A 150 0.03 36.05 -17.61
C ALA A 150 -0.36 34.58 -17.65
N ALA A 151 -1.61 34.25 -17.29
CA ALA A 151 -2.13 32.89 -17.35
C ALA A 151 -2.13 32.32 -18.78
N MET A 152 -2.59 33.09 -19.76
CA MET A 152 -2.65 32.66 -21.15
C MET A 152 -1.26 32.43 -21.74
N GLU A 153 -0.36 33.40 -21.61
CA GLU A 153 0.98 33.30 -22.19
C GLU A 153 1.86 32.26 -21.47
N ALA A 154 1.74 32.14 -20.15
CA ALA A 154 2.46 31.11 -19.42
C ALA A 154 1.99 29.71 -19.82
N ALA A 155 0.68 29.53 -20.01
CA ALA A 155 0.12 28.27 -20.46
C ALA A 155 0.59 27.89 -21.86
N ASP A 156 0.73 28.86 -22.77
CA ASP A 156 1.22 28.60 -24.13
C ASP A 156 2.72 28.30 -24.15
N GLU A 157 3.51 28.92 -23.26
CA GLU A 157 4.97 28.73 -23.22
C GLU A 157 5.38 27.30 -22.84
N ILE A 158 4.79 26.75 -21.78
CA ILE A 158 5.22 25.45 -21.22
C ILE A 158 4.27 24.29 -21.55
N GLY A 159 3.12 24.57 -22.19
CA GLY A 159 2.06 23.58 -22.37
C GLY A 159 2.53 22.28 -23.03
N MET A 160 3.36 22.36 -24.07
CA MET A 160 3.90 21.16 -24.74
C MET A 160 4.86 20.36 -23.85
N ALA A 161 5.63 21.03 -23.00
CA ALA A 161 6.56 20.37 -22.10
C ALA A 161 5.82 19.58 -21.01
N VAL A 162 4.78 20.19 -20.40
CA VAL A 162 3.95 19.53 -19.38
C VAL A 162 3.20 18.33 -19.98
N ILE A 163 2.61 18.49 -21.17
CA ILE A 163 1.97 17.36 -21.87
C ILE A 163 2.98 16.23 -22.09
N ALA A 164 4.18 16.54 -22.60
CA ALA A 164 5.20 15.53 -22.85
C ALA A 164 5.61 14.79 -21.57
N THR A 165 5.85 15.50 -20.47
CA THR A 165 6.23 14.88 -19.18
C THR A 165 5.12 13.99 -18.64
N THR A 166 3.86 14.44 -18.66
CA THR A 166 2.72 13.61 -18.25
C THR A 166 2.63 12.33 -19.10
N PHE A 167 2.73 12.45 -20.43
CA PHE A 167 2.66 11.28 -21.32
C PHE A 167 3.86 10.34 -21.13
N THR A 168 5.04 10.84 -20.73
CA THR A 168 6.16 9.96 -20.35
C THR A 168 5.84 9.13 -19.11
N LEU A 169 5.18 9.71 -18.11
CA LEU A 169 4.75 8.96 -16.92
C LEU A 169 3.67 7.92 -17.26
N ILE A 170 2.70 8.30 -18.11
CA ILE A 170 1.72 7.34 -18.64
C ILE A 170 2.43 6.21 -19.38
N ALA A 171 3.43 6.52 -20.21
CA ALA A 171 4.20 5.51 -20.94
C ALA A 171 5.04 4.59 -20.02
N VAL A 172 5.37 5.02 -18.80
CA VAL A 172 6.06 4.21 -17.80
C VAL A 172 5.09 3.32 -17.02
N PHE A 173 3.94 3.85 -16.59
CA PHE A 173 2.99 3.11 -15.73
C PHE A 173 1.99 2.26 -16.51
N LEU A 174 1.50 2.72 -17.65
CA LEU A 174 0.47 2.00 -18.40
C LEU A 174 0.92 0.60 -18.86
N PRO A 175 2.19 0.36 -19.28
CA PRO A 175 2.66 -0.99 -19.61
C PRO A 175 2.56 -1.98 -18.44
N THR A 176 2.68 -1.53 -17.19
CA THR A 176 2.58 -2.44 -16.04
C THR A 176 1.19 -3.06 -15.94
N ALA A 177 0.17 -2.37 -16.47
CA ALA A 177 -1.19 -2.90 -16.50
C ALA A 177 -1.40 -4.06 -17.47
N PHE A 178 -0.47 -4.28 -18.41
CA PHE A 178 -0.51 -5.36 -19.39
C PHE A 178 0.42 -6.52 -19.05
N MET A 179 1.06 -6.50 -17.87
CA MET A 179 1.88 -7.60 -17.40
C MET A 179 1.04 -8.87 -17.24
N SER A 180 1.60 -10.02 -17.61
CA SER A 180 0.96 -11.32 -17.47
C SER A 180 1.36 -12.02 -16.17
N GLY A 181 0.72 -13.16 -15.88
CA GLY A 181 1.03 -13.98 -14.72
C GLY A 181 0.48 -13.42 -13.40
N VAL A 182 1.04 -13.92 -12.29
CA VAL A 182 0.64 -13.49 -10.94
C VAL A 182 0.92 -12.00 -10.70
N PRO A 183 2.11 -11.44 -11.04
CA PRO A 183 2.37 -10.02 -10.87
C PRO A 183 1.37 -9.14 -11.63
N GLY A 184 1.02 -9.53 -12.87
CA GLY A 184 0.03 -8.84 -13.68
C GLY A 184 -1.30 -8.60 -12.97
N LYS A 185 -1.80 -9.58 -12.21
CA LYS A 185 -3.07 -9.44 -11.47
C LYS A 185 -3.03 -8.32 -10.43
N PHE A 186 -1.87 -8.03 -9.84
CA PHE A 186 -1.69 -6.90 -8.94
C PHE A 186 -1.46 -5.60 -9.72
N PHE A 187 -0.61 -5.63 -10.74
CA PHE A 187 -0.20 -4.43 -11.47
C PHE A 187 -1.22 -3.88 -12.49
N VAL A 188 -2.24 -4.64 -12.90
CA VAL A 188 -3.36 -4.16 -13.73
C VAL A 188 -4.01 -2.94 -13.11
N GLN A 189 -4.42 -3.05 -11.85
CA GLN A 189 -5.09 -1.94 -11.17
C GLN A 189 -4.12 -0.81 -10.82
N PHE A 190 -2.86 -1.14 -10.49
CA PHE A 190 -1.81 -0.15 -10.26
C PHE A 190 -1.58 0.75 -11.48
N GLY A 191 -1.29 0.14 -12.64
CA GLY A 191 -0.90 0.88 -13.85
C GLY A 191 -2.02 1.76 -14.39
N TRP A 192 -3.25 1.23 -14.44
CA TRP A 192 -4.40 2.03 -14.85
C TRP A 192 -4.74 3.15 -13.87
N THR A 193 -4.76 2.87 -12.56
CA THR A 193 -5.02 3.90 -11.53
C THR A 193 -4.02 5.04 -11.66
N ALA A 194 -2.73 4.72 -11.81
CA ALA A 194 -1.69 5.71 -11.96
C ALA A 194 -1.86 6.53 -13.25
N ALA A 195 -2.04 5.85 -14.40
CA ALA A 195 -2.19 6.52 -15.69
C ALA A 195 -3.41 7.44 -15.75
N ILE A 196 -4.54 7.01 -15.18
CA ILE A 196 -5.78 7.81 -15.13
C ILE A 196 -5.61 9.03 -14.23
N ALA A 197 -5.04 8.85 -13.03
CA ALA A 197 -4.81 9.95 -12.10
C ALA A 197 -3.85 11.00 -12.70
N VAL A 198 -2.73 10.56 -13.30
CA VAL A 198 -1.79 11.45 -14.01
C VAL A 198 -2.44 12.12 -15.21
N PHE A 199 -3.32 11.45 -15.96
CA PHE A 199 -4.05 12.07 -17.06
C PHE A 199 -4.99 13.19 -16.57
N PHE A 200 -5.75 12.96 -15.50
CA PHE A 200 -6.61 14.00 -14.93
C PHE A 200 -5.81 15.15 -14.32
N SER A 201 -4.61 14.89 -13.77
CA SER A 201 -3.64 15.95 -13.39
C SER A 201 -3.40 16.92 -14.52
N LEU A 202 -3.05 16.39 -15.70
CA LEU A 202 -2.76 17.20 -16.88
C LEU A 202 -3.98 18.00 -17.31
N VAL A 203 -5.17 17.38 -17.32
CA VAL A 203 -6.41 18.09 -17.65
C VAL A 203 -6.65 19.25 -16.69
N VAL A 204 -6.49 19.03 -15.39
CA VAL A 204 -6.65 20.07 -14.36
C VAL A 204 -5.58 21.16 -14.51
N ALA A 205 -4.31 20.78 -14.66
CA ALA A 205 -3.18 21.69 -14.82
C ALA A 205 -3.29 22.57 -16.08
N ARG A 206 -3.88 22.05 -17.17
CA ARG A 206 -4.02 22.79 -18.43
C ARG A 206 -5.31 23.57 -18.56
N MET A 207 -6.39 23.14 -17.90
CA MET A 207 -7.69 23.79 -18.03
C MET A 207 -8.06 24.61 -16.79
N LEU A 208 -8.07 23.96 -15.62
CA LEU A 208 -8.58 24.59 -14.40
C LEU A 208 -7.54 25.50 -13.74
N THR A 209 -6.28 25.08 -13.66
CA THR A 209 -5.22 25.85 -12.99
C THR A 209 -5.01 27.23 -13.60
N PRO A 210 -4.86 27.40 -14.94
CA PRO A 210 -4.66 28.72 -15.54
C PRO A 210 -5.90 29.60 -15.41
N MET A 211 -7.10 29.00 -15.53
CA MET A 211 -8.37 29.70 -15.33
C MET A 211 -8.49 30.24 -13.91
N MET A 212 -8.24 29.40 -12.90
CA MET A 212 -8.26 29.82 -11.50
C MET A 212 -7.19 30.88 -11.21
N ALA A 213 -5.99 30.68 -11.74
CA ALA A 213 -4.89 31.62 -11.60
C ALA A 213 -5.23 33.02 -12.17
N ALA A 214 -5.87 33.07 -13.34
CA ALA A 214 -6.27 34.32 -13.99
C ALA A 214 -7.21 35.18 -13.14
N TYR A 215 -8.08 34.57 -12.33
CA TYR A 215 -9.06 35.28 -11.50
C TYR A 215 -8.62 35.46 -10.04
N ILE A 216 -7.78 34.58 -9.51
CA ILE A 216 -7.43 34.54 -8.09
C ILE A 216 -6.08 35.21 -7.81
N LEU A 217 -5.09 35.08 -8.70
CA LEU A 217 -3.75 35.61 -8.48
C LEU A 217 -3.71 37.14 -8.60
N LYS A 218 -2.76 37.73 -7.87
CA LYS A 218 -2.47 39.16 -7.92
C LYS A 218 -1.00 39.38 -8.26
N PRO A 219 -0.65 40.52 -8.87
CA PRO A 219 0.74 40.87 -9.10
C PRO A 219 1.53 40.86 -7.78
N PRO A 220 2.63 40.11 -7.68
CA PRO A 220 3.44 40.06 -6.48
C PRO A 220 4.13 41.40 -6.23
N LYS A 221 4.42 41.72 -4.95
CA LYS A 221 5.19 42.92 -4.59
C LYS A 221 6.65 42.75 -5.07
N PRO A 222 7.32 43.81 -5.56
CA PRO A 222 8.71 43.73 -6.00
C PRO A 222 9.63 43.40 -4.80
N GLY A 223 10.58 42.48 -5.00
CA GLY A 223 11.57 42.07 -4.00
C GLY A 223 11.82 40.56 -3.92
N HIS A 224 12.08 39.90 -5.06
CA HIS A 224 12.54 38.51 -5.05
C HIS A 224 14.07 38.52 -5.13
N ASP A 225 14.73 38.39 -3.98
CA ASP A 225 16.18 38.22 -3.93
C ASP A 225 16.52 36.80 -4.42
N GLU A 226 17.47 36.69 -5.34
CA GLU A 226 18.00 35.39 -5.75
C GLU A 226 18.59 34.68 -4.52
N PRO A 227 18.29 33.40 -4.31
CA PRO A 227 18.83 32.70 -3.16
C PRO A 227 20.36 32.58 -3.25
N PHE A 228 21.04 32.73 -2.11
CA PHE A 228 22.51 32.80 -2.03
C PHE A 228 23.23 31.57 -2.61
N TRP A 229 22.57 30.41 -2.68
CA TRP A 229 23.12 29.18 -3.25
C TRP A 229 23.07 29.13 -4.78
N LEU A 230 22.29 29.99 -5.43
CA LEU A 230 22.11 29.97 -6.88
C LEU A 230 23.43 30.20 -7.62
N GLY A 231 24.27 31.12 -7.12
CA GLY A 231 25.60 31.36 -7.69
C GLY A 231 26.52 30.14 -7.63
N ALA A 232 26.47 29.37 -6.54
CA ALA A 232 27.23 28.13 -6.41
C ALA A 232 26.74 27.05 -7.39
N TYR A 233 25.42 26.88 -7.49
CA TYR A 233 24.80 25.96 -8.44
C TYR A 233 25.17 26.29 -9.89
N LEU A 234 25.06 27.56 -10.28
CA LEU A 234 25.45 28.03 -11.62
C LEU A 234 26.94 27.82 -11.88
N GLY A 235 27.80 28.00 -10.87
CA GLY A 235 29.22 27.69 -10.94
C GLY A 235 29.49 26.20 -11.23
N TRP A 236 28.79 25.29 -10.54
CA TRP A 236 28.89 23.86 -10.81
C TRP A 236 28.35 23.48 -12.19
N ALA A 237 27.22 24.05 -12.61
CA ALA A 237 26.67 23.82 -13.94
C ALA A 237 27.64 24.28 -15.04
N ALA A 238 28.24 25.47 -14.88
CA ALA A 238 29.25 25.98 -15.79
C ALA A 238 30.50 25.10 -15.83
N TRP A 239 30.93 24.56 -14.68
CA TRP A 239 32.04 23.61 -14.61
C TRP A 239 31.73 22.32 -15.38
N CYS A 240 30.54 21.75 -15.18
CA CYS A 240 30.09 20.55 -15.90
C CYS A 240 30.06 20.75 -17.43
N LEU A 241 29.63 21.94 -17.89
CA LEU A 241 29.62 22.31 -19.30
C LEU A 241 31.03 22.51 -19.86
N ARG A 242 31.94 23.12 -19.08
CA ARG A 242 33.34 23.32 -19.47
C ARG A 242 34.11 22.00 -19.56
N HIS A 243 33.80 21.05 -18.67
CA HIS A 243 34.45 19.75 -18.58
C HIS A 243 33.58 18.61 -19.14
N ARG A 244 32.87 18.85 -20.25
CA ARG A 244 31.88 17.93 -20.85
C ARG A 244 32.29 16.46 -20.95
N VAL A 245 33.56 16.16 -21.27
CA VAL A 245 34.04 14.77 -21.41
C VAL A 245 34.13 14.09 -20.04
N ILE A 246 34.64 14.80 -19.04
CA ILE A 246 34.73 14.28 -17.66
C ILE A 246 33.32 14.06 -17.12
N THR A 247 32.41 15.02 -17.34
CA THR A 247 31.00 14.92 -16.95
C THR A 247 30.32 13.71 -17.61
N LEU A 248 30.54 13.49 -18.90
CA LEU A 248 29.99 12.33 -19.62
C LEU A 248 30.56 11.00 -19.10
N LEU A 249 31.87 10.92 -18.85
CA LEU A 249 32.50 9.72 -18.30
C LEU A 249 32.03 9.43 -16.88
N ALA A 250 31.89 10.46 -16.04
CA ALA A 250 31.36 10.33 -14.69
C ALA A 250 29.90 9.85 -14.70
N ALA A 251 29.06 10.43 -15.58
CA ALA A 251 27.67 10.01 -15.74
C ALA A 251 27.58 8.55 -16.25
N ALA A 252 28.38 8.17 -17.23
CA ALA A 252 28.44 6.79 -17.72
C ALA A 252 28.95 5.81 -16.65
N GLY A 253 29.97 6.21 -15.88
CA GLY A 253 30.48 5.42 -14.76
C GLY A 253 29.44 5.23 -13.66
N PHE A 254 28.69 6.28 -13.31
CA PHE A 254 27.58 6.20 -12.36
C PHE A 254 26.45 5.32 -12.88
N PHE A 255 26.07 5.47 -14.14
CA PHE A 255 25.04 4.65 -14.79
C PHE A 255 25.42 3.16 -14.78
N LEU A 256 26.61 2.81 -15.26
CA LEU A 256 27.11 1.43 -15.24
C LEU A 256 27.29 0.89 -13.82
N GLY A 257 27.76 1.73 -12.89
CA GLY A 257 27.87 1.40 -11.47
C GLY A 257 26.51 1.07 -10.86
N SER A 258 25.44 1.78 -11.23
CA SER A 258 24.08 1.49 -10.76
C SER A 258 23.59 0.12 -11.24
N PHE A 259 23.87 -0.28 -12.48
CA PHE A 259 23.57 -1.64 -12.98
C PHE A 259 24.38 -2.73 -12.27
N ALA A 260 25.63 -2.45 -11.90
CA ALA A 260 26.46 -3.39 -11.15
C ALA A 260 25.91 -3.68 -9.74
N LEU A 261 25.01 -2.84 -9.20
CA LEU A 261 24.34 -3.06 -7.93
C LEU A 261 23.11 -3.98 -8.03
N VAL A 262 22.54 -4.19 -9.23
CA VAL A 262 21.33 -5.01 -9.41
C VAL A 262 21.47 -6.44 -8.86
N PRO A 263 22.59 -7.17 -9.07
CA PRO A 263 22.75 -8.51 -8.52
C PRO A 263 22.87 -8.58 -6.99
N LEU A 264 23.15 -7.46 -6.33
CA LEU A 264 23.25 -7.37 -4.87
C LEU A 264 21.89 -7.13 -4.20
N LEU A 265 20.84 -6.82 -4.97
CA LEU A 265 19.51 -6.56 -4.43
C LEU A 265 18.77 -7.87 -4.14
N PRO A 266 18.32 -8.10 -2.91
CA PRO A 266 17.49 -9.26 -2.60
C PRO A 266 16.17 -9.16 -3.37
N THR A 267 15.77 -10.26 -4.00
CA THR A 267 14.51 -10.33 -4.76
C THR A 267 13.40 -10.88 -3.88
N GLY A 268 12.29 -10.14 -3.78
CA GLY A 268 11.06 -10.60 -3.13
C GLY A 268 9.85 -9.95 -3.78
N PHE A 269 8.74 -10.68 -3.91
CA PHE A 269 7.52 -10.14 -4.54
C PHE A 269 6.68 -9.33 -3.55
N ILE A 270 6.42 -9.88 -2.37
CA ILE A 270 5.71 -9.24 -1.26
C ILE A 270 6.61 -9.33 -0.03
N PRO A 271 6.86 -8.21 0.67
CA PRO A 271 7.63 -8.25 1.91
C PRO A 271 6.88 -9.04 2.99
N PRO A 272 7.60 -9.66 3.94
CA PRO A 272 6.96 -10.36 5.05
C PRO A 272 6.10 -9.38 5.87
N ASP A 273 4.86 -9.79 6.17
CA ASP A 273 3.90 -8.98 6.93
C ASP A 273 4.14 -9.06 8.45
N ASP A 274 3.59 -8.12 9.21
CA ASP A 274 3.64 -8.13 10.69
C ASP A 274 2.23 -8.13 11.29
N LEU A 275 1.34 -8.95 10.72
CA LEU A 275 -0.04 -9.06 11.18
C LEU A 275 -0.14 -9.77 12.55
N SER A 276 -1.27 -9.58 13.23
CA SER A 276 -1.60 -10.23 14.50
C SER A 276 -2.00 -11.71 14.36
N GLN A 277 -1.70 -12.34 13.23
CA GLN A 277 -2.11 -13.72 12.97
C GLN A 277 -0.95 -14.52 12.35
N THR A 278 -0.78 -15.76 12.81
CA THR A 278 0.12 -16.75 12.18
C THR A 278 -0.53 -18.14 12.17
N GLN A 279 0.07 -19.08 11.44
CA GLN A 279 -0.38 -20.47 11.34
C GLN A 279 0.74 -21.45 11.63
N VAL A 280 0.38 -22.59 12.21
CA VAL A 280 1.25 -23.75 12.36
C VAL A 280 0.59 -24.93 11.67
N TYR A 281 1.25 -25.45 10.64
CA TYR A 281 0.85 -26.66 9.93
C TYR A 281 1.58 -27.86 10.51
N LEU A 282 0.81 -28.87 10.87
CA LEU A 282 1.29 -30.16 11.34
C LEU A 282 0.96 -31.23 10.31
N SER A 283 1.95 -32.03 9.95
CA SER A 283 1.78 -33.18 9.08
C SER A 283 2.44 -34.42 9.68
N LEU A 284 1.62 -35.43 9.94
CA LEU A 284 2.06 -36.71 10.47
C LEU A 284 2.39 -37.70 9.34
N PRO A 285 3.11 -38.80 9.63
CA PRO A 285 3.41 -39.84 8.65
C PRO A 285 2.14 -40.44 8.00
N PRO A 286 2.23 -40.91 6.75
CA PRO A 286 1.14 -41.67 6.12
C PRO A 286 0.69 -42.84 7.01
N GLY A 287 -0.62 -43.07 7.13
CA GLY A 287 -1.19 -44.12 7.97
C GLY A 287 -1.57 -43.68 9.39
N SER A 288 -1.21 -42.46 9.80
CA SER A 288 -1.59 -41.92 11.12
C SER A 288 -3.09 -41.72 11.24
N THR A 289 -3.63 -42.05 12.40
CA THR A 289 -5.06 -41.95 12.73
C THR A 289 -5.45 -40.53 13.14
N TYR A 290 -6.76 -40.26 13.16
CA TYR A 290 -7.30 -38.98 13.64
C TYR A 290 -6.91 -38.73 15.10
N ALA A 291 -6.96 -39.76 15.94
CA ALA A 291 -6.65 -39.66 17.36
C ALA A 291 -5.18 -39.30 17.61
N GLU A 292 -4.25 -39.88 16.84
CA GLU A 292 -2.82 -39.54 16.89
C GLU A 292 -2.58 -38.09 16.45
N THR A 293 -3.24 -37.67 15.37
CA THR A 293 -3.14 -36.28 14.86
C THR A 293 -3.70 -35.28 15.86
N LEU A 294 -4.82 -35.60 16.51
CA LEU A 294 -5.42 -34.78 17.57
C LEU A 294 -4.49 -34.67 18.77
N ALA A 295 -3.88 -35.77 19.20
CA ALA A 295 -2.93 -35.77 20.32
C ALA A 295 -1.69 -34.92 20.01
N ALA A 296 -1.13 -35.05 18.80
CA ALA A 296 0.00 -34.24 18.35
C ALA A 296 -0.37 -32.75 18.26
N ALA A 297 -1.56 -32.43 17.75
CA ALA A 297 -2.05 -31.06 17.65
C ALA A 297 -2.27 -30.42 19.03
N GLU A 298 -2.73 -31.19 20.02
CA GLU A 298 -2.90 -30.72 21.39
C GLU A 298 -1.55 -30.50 22.10
N GLN A 299 -0.56 -31.37 21.86
CA GLN A 299 0.81 -31.15 22.32
C GLN A 299 1.42 -29.88 21.72
N ALA A 300 1.25 -29.67 20.40
CA ALA A 300 1.69 -28.46 19.71
C ALA A 300 1.02 -27.21 20.30
N ARG A 301 -0.30 -27.26 20.54
CA ARG A 301 -1.06 -26.17 21.15
C ARG A 301 -0.49 -25.78 22.51
N LEU A 302 -0.20 -26.75 23.36
CA LEU A 302 0.38 -26.51 24.70
C LEU A 302 1.77 -25.89 24.64
N LEU A 303 2.59 -26.25 23.65
CA LEU A 303 3.91 -25.65 23.44
C LEU A 303 3.80 -24.20 22.99
N VAL A 304 2.95 -23.95 21.99
CA VAL A 304 2.73 -22.62 21.40
C VAL A 304 2.09 -21.66 22.40
N GLN A 305 1.15 -22.13 23.23
CA GLN A 305 0.48 -21.31 24.24
C GLN A 305 1.41 -20.83 25.36
N LYS A 306 2.61 -21.42 25.52
CA LYS A 306 3.62 -20.91 26.47
C LYS A 306 4.22 -19.58 26.02
N ASN A 307 4.15 -19.26 24.73
CA ASN A 307 4.65 -17.99 24.23
C ASN A 307 3.71 -16.85 24.71
N PRO A 308 4.24 -15.81 25.38
CA PRO A 308 3.41 -14.74 25.96
C PRO A 308 2.63 -13.94 24.92
N HIS A 309 3.06 -13.96 23.65
CA HIS A 309 2.41 -13.23 22.57
C HIS A 309 1.23 -13.95 21.94
N VAL A 310 1.07 -15.26 22.19
CA VAL A 310 -0.06 -16.05 21.67
C VAL A 310 -1.27 -15.87 22.59
N LYS A 311 -2.36 -15.31 22.07
CA LYS A 311 -3.60 -15.07 22.82
C LYS A 311 -4.64 -16.17 22.63
N LEU A 312 -4.83 -16.61 21.38
CA LEU A 312 -5.81 -17.62 21.03
C LEU A 312 -5.20 -18.65 20.09
N VAL A 313 -5.54 -19.92 20.31
CA VAL A 313 -5.17 -21.02 19.42
C VAL A 313 -6.43 -21.72 18.96
N TYR A 314 -6.71 -21.64 17.67
CA TYR A 314 -7.76 -22.39 17.01
C TYR A 314 -7.13 -23.58 16.28
N THR A 315 -7.57 -24.79 16.61
CA THR A 315 -7.03 -26.03 16.05
C THR A 315 -8.08 -26.72 15.19
N ALA A 316 -7.75 -26.95 13.92
CA ALA A 316 -8.51 -27.76 12.98
C ALA A 316 -7.71 -29.02 12.63
N VAL A 317 -8.29 -30.21 12.83
CA VAL A 317 -7.65 -31.51 12.57
C VAL A 317 -8.39 -32.24 11.46
N GLY A 318 -7.67 -32.90 10.55
CA GLY A 318 -8.23 -33.77 9.53
C GLY A 318 -8.60 -33.08 8.22
N GLY A 319 -8.27 -31.80 8.09
CA GLY A 319 -8.60 -30.99 6.92
C GLY A 319 -9.96 -30.29 7.03
N GLY A 320 -9.91 -28.99 6.82
CA GLY A 320 -11.01 -28.06 6.67
C GLY A 320 -10.39 -26.76 6.16
N ALA A 321 -11.08 -26.05 5.26
CA ALA A 321 -10.60 -24.75 4.77
C ALA A 321 -10.47 -23.70 5.90
N ALA A 322 -11.08 -23.97 7.05
CA ALA A 322 -11.16 -23.10 8.21
C ALA A 322 -9.79 -22.58 8.66
N GLY A 323 -9.54 -21.31 8.31
CA GLY A 323 -8.34 -20.59 8.71
C GLY A 323 -7.10 -20.92 7.89
N THR A 324 -7.26 -21.57 6.73
CA THR A 324 -6.17 -21.70 5.75
C THR A 324 -5.85 -20.35 5.13
N ASP A 325 -4.60 -20.18 4.72
CA ASP A 325 -4.16 -18.97 4.03
C ASP A 325 -4.95 -18.76 2.73
N PRO A 326 -5.64 -17.61 2.52
CA PRO A 326 -6.36 -17.30 1.30
C PRO A 326 -5.52 -17.40 0.01
N PHE A 327 -4.20 -17.31 0.12
CA PHE A 327 -3.26 -17.42 -1.00
C PHE A 327 -2.82 -18.86 -1.31
N VAL A 328 -3.15 -19.83 -0.46
CA VAL A 328 -2.82 -21.24 -0.66
C VAL A 328 -4.05 -22.00 -1.14
N THR A 329 -3.90 -22.79 -2.21
CA THR A 329 -5.00 -23.64 -2.67
C THR A 329 -5.32 -24.69 -1.60
N PRO A 330 -6.55 -24.76 -1.08
CA PRO A 330 -6.92 -25.77 -0.09
C PRO A 330 -6.70 -27.17 -0.65
N GLY A 331 -5.90 -27.97 0.04
CA GLY A 331 -5.70 -29.38 -0.29
C GLY A 331 -6.90 -30.24 0.10
N ALA A 332 -6.90 -31.50 -0.33
CA ALA A 332 -7.89 -32.47 0.12
C ALA A 332 -7.83 -32.66 1.65
N ALA A 333 -8.99 -32.93 2.25
CA ALA A 333 -9.06 -33.22 3.67
C ALA A 333 -8.25 -34.50 3.99
N GLU A 334 -7.24 -34.37 4.85
CA GLU A 334 -6.35 -35.45 5.23
C GLU A 334 -6.34 -35.60 6.74
N VAL A 335 -6.71 -36.79 7.21
CA VAL A 335 -6.81 -37.13 8.65
C VAL A 335 -5.51 -36.88 9.42
N ARG A 336 -4.35 -37.02 8.75
CA ARG A 336 -3.00 -36.86 9.30
C ARG A 336 -2.49 -35.41 9.38
N LYS A 337 -3.29 -34.44 8.93
CA LYS A 337 -2.91 -33.02 8.92
C LYS A 337 -3.71 -32.25 9.95
N ALA A 338 -3.06 -31.29 10.59
CA ALA A 338 -3.72 -30.33 11.45
C ALA A 338 -3.19 -28.92 11.21
N THR A 339 -4.06 -27.92 11.33
CA THR A 339 -3.72 -26.51 11.23
C THR A 339 -4.07 -25.85 12.55
N LEU A 340 -3.10 -25.16 13.14
CA LEU A 340 -3.31 -24.31 14.30
C LEU A 340 -3.23 -22.86 13.83
N THR A 341 -4.35 -22.15 13.87
CA THR A 341 -4.42 -20.72 13.61
C THR A 341 -4.21 -19.98 14.92
N LEU A 342 -3.18 -19.14 14.97
CA LEU A 342 -2.73 -18.45 16.16
C LEU A 342 -3.07 -16.97 16.04
N ASN A 343 -3.83 -16.47 17.02
CA ASN A 343 -4.06 -15.04 17.17
C ASN A 343 -3.01 -14.49 18.14
N LEU A 344 -2.16 -13.61 17.64
CA LEU A 344 -1.08 -12.97 18.36
C LEU A 344 -1.56 -11.66 18.99
N THR A 345 -0.77 -11.16 19.92
CA THR A 345 -0.99 -9.83 20.50
C THR A 345 -0.91 -8.77 19.38
N PRO A 346 -1.79 -7.75 19.36
CA PRO A 346 -1.76 -6.70 18.35
C PRO A 346 -0.37 -6.04 18.23
N ARG A 347 0.02 -5.65 17.01
CA ARG A 347 1.36 -5.12 16.70
C ARG A 347 1.79 -3.99 17.63
N ALA A 348 0.90 -3.02 17.90
CA ALA A 348 1.17 -1.89 18.79
C ALA A 348 1.47 -2.28 20.24
N GLN A 349 1.03 -3.47 20.69
CA GLN A 349 1.17 -3.95 22.06
C GLN A 349 2.29 -5.00 22.22
N ARG A 350 3.01 -5.35 21.13
CA ARG A 350 4.09 -6.35 21.14
C ARG A 350 5.46 -5.82 21.56
N GLY A 351 5.60 -4.53 21.87
CA GLY A 351 6.85 -3.96 22.39
C GLY A 351 8.02 -3.99 21.40
N GLY A 352 7.74 -4.00 20.09
CA GLY A 352 8.75 -4.03 19.02
C GLY A 352 9.14 -5.42 18.51
N ILE A 353 8.57 -6.50 19.07
CA ILE A 353 8.79 -7.87 18.61
C ILE A 353 7.98 -8.12 17.33
N THR A 354 8.68 -8.52 16.26
CA THR A 354 8.07 -8.79 14.96
C THR A 354 7.36 -10.14 14.94
N LYS A 355 6.42 -10.32 14.02
CA LYS A 355 5.77 -11.61 13.78
C LYS A 355 6.80 -12.70 13.48
N GLN A 356 7.85 -12.38 12.72
CA GLN A 356 8.92 -13.30 12.33
C GLN A 356 9.72 -13.79 13.54
N ASP A 357 9.98 -12.91 14.52
CA ASP A 357 10.65 -13.31 15.76
C ASP A 357 9.79 -14.30 16.56
N VAL A 358 8.48 -14.05 16.66
CA VAL A 358 7.55 -14.98 17.30
C VAL A 358 7.50 -16.30 16.55
N GLU A 359 7.41 -16.29 15.21
CA GLU A 359 7.39 -17.50 14.39
C GLU A 359 8.67 -18.34 14.55
N ARG A 360 9.83 -17.69 14.67
CA ARG A 360 11.10 -18.35 14.98
C ARG A 360 11.04 -19.04 16.34
N GLU A 361 10.61 -18.35 17.39
CA GLU A 361 10.45 -18.93 18.73
C GLU A 361 9.46 -20.10 18.75
N LEU A 362 8.37 -20.00 18.00
CA LEU A 362 7.39 -21.08 17.86
C LEU A 362 7.99 -22.29 17.15
N ARG A 363 8.79 -22.08 16.11
CA ARG A 363 9.48 -23.17 15.39
C ARG A 363 10.45 -23.89 16.31
N ASP A 364 11.24 -23.16 17.08
CA ASP A 364 12.19 -23.73 18.05
C ASP A 364 11.46 -24.53 19.14
N ALA A 365 10.34 -24.02 19.65
CA ALA A 365 9.52 -24.72 20.64
C ALA A 365 8.88 -26.00 20.07
N LEU A 366 8.43 -25.95 18.80
CA LEU A 366 7.76 -27.07 18.13
C LEU A 366 8.74 -28.14 17.62
N ALA A 367 10.03 -27.85 17.52
CA ALA A 367 11.07 -28.83 17.19
C ALA A 367 11.13 -30.01 18.20
N ALA A 368 10.59 -29.82 19.40
CA ALA A 368 10.46 -30.86 20.42
C ALA A 368 9.41 -31.94 20.09
N LEU A 369 8.55 -31.74 19.09
CA LEU A 369 7.50 -32.69 18.71
C LEU A 369 8.10 -33.87 17.90
N PRO A 370 8.09 -35.11 18.44
CA PRO A 370 8.67 -36.25 17.74
C PRO A 370 7.75 -36.71 16.60
N GLY A 371 8.34 -36.99 15.44
CA GLY A 371 7.64 -37.64 14.33
C GLY A 371 6.61 -36.77 13.59
N VAL A 372 6.57 -35.46 13.85
CA VAL A 372 5.67 -34.51 13.18
C VAL A 372 6.49 -33.54 12.33
N ARG A 373 6.07 -33.35 11.07
CA ARG A 373 6.60 -32.25 10.25
C ARG A 373 5.80 -30.99 10.55
N VAL A 374 6.50 -29.98 11.03
CA VAL A 374 5.94 -28.68 11.42
C VAL A 374 6.36 -27.63 10.41
N ASN A 375 5.43 -26.77 10.01
CA ASN A 375 5.72 -25.53 9.29
C ASN A 375 5.00 -24.36 9.99
N VAL A 376 5.68 -23.23 10.15
CA VAL A 376 5.15 -22.05 10.85
C VAL A 376 5.18 -20.87 9.89
N GLY A 377 4.05 -20.16 9.77
CA GLY A 377 3.91 -18.96 8.93
C GLY A 377 2.73 -19.01 7.95
N PHE A 378 2.40 -17.84 7.38
CA PHE A 378 1.50 -17.69 6.24
C PHE A 378 2.30 -17.70 4.93
N GLY A 379 1.77 -18.30 3.86
CA GLY A 379 2.21 -18.18 2.47
C GLY A 379 3.72 -18.16 2.23
N GLY A 380 4.36 -19.33 2.04
CA GLY A 380 5.73 -19.43 1.53
C GLY A 380 6.83 -18.76 2.36
N SER A 381 6.51 -18.11 3.48
CA SER A 381 7.43 -17.48 4.45
C SER A 381 8.27 -18.48 5.24
N SER A 382 8.24 -19.75 4.83
CA SER A 382 9.24 -20.74 5.23
C SER A 382 10.58 -20.37 4.60
N GLU A 383 11.27 -19.39 5.16
CA GLU A 383 12.71 -19.57 5.38
C GLU A 383 12.91 -20.53 6.54
#